data_AF-A0A0D2NY31-F1
#
_entry.id   AF-A0A0D2NY31-F1
#
_cell.length_a   1.000
_cell.length_b   1.000
_cell.length_c   1.000
_cell.angle_alpha   90.00
_cell.angle_beta   90.00
_cell.angle_gamma   90.00
#
_symmetry.space_group_name_H-M   'P 1'
#
loop_
_entity.id
_entity.type
_entity.pdbx_description
1 polymer ?
#
loop_
_entity_poly.entity_id
_entity_poly.type
_entity_poly.pdbx_seq_one_letter_code
_entity_poly.pdbx_strand_id
1 'polypeptide(L)'
;YRMSYGPDDRLMVFCRSHEDVEALSTALNVPGYTSQTADTNAATMRKWRSGENIVMVSTTILGCGFDYANVRHVLHWNTAYTMIDQHQQESRAGRDGRRAEAITYISAGFEPSKRASERSFGRPELEEWAASTEQCLRTIPSSYLDGVPVTCSLLQKCEYCWYCQSQM
;
A
#
# COMPACT_ATOMS: atom_id res chain seq x y z
N TYR A 1 5.80 21.18 -2.57
CA TYR A 1 4.66 20.96 -3.50
C TYR A 1 3.61 20.15 -2.73
N ARG A 2 2.41 20.70 -2.47
CA ARG A 2 1.38 20.03 -1.63
C ARG A 2 0.34 19.35 -2.52
N MET A 3 0.00 18.10 -2.24
CA MET A 3 -1.14 17.42 -2.86
C MET A 3 -2.44 18.13 -2.48
N SER A 4 -3.32 18.38 -3.46
CA SER A 4 -4.66 18.92 -3.25
C SER A 4 -5.68 17.79 -3.15
N TYR A 5 -6.49 17.79 -2.10
CA TYR A 5 -7.54 16.79 -1.88
C TYR A 5 -8.91 17.32 -2.31
N GLY A 6 -9.67 16.48 -3.02
CA GLY A 6 -11.07 16.69 -3.37
C GLY A 6 -12.01 15.76 -2.60
N PRO A 7 -13.33 15.95 -2.73
CA PRO A 7 -14.34 15.16 -2.02
C PRO A 7 -14.36 13.67 -2.42
N ASP A 8 -13.87 13.34 -3.61
CA ASP A 8 -13.77 11.97 -4.11
C ASP A 8 -12.44 11.30 -3.78
N ASP A 9 -11.51 12.00 -3.11
CA ASP A 9 -10.22 11.40 -2.80
C ASP A 9 -10.33 10.43 -1.63
N ARG A 10 -9.67 9.28 -1.74
CA ARG A 10 -9.69 8.23 -0.71
C ARG A 10 -8.30 7.79 -0.30
N LEU A 11 -8.22 7.21 0.89
CA LEU A 11 -7.03 6.65 1.47
C LEU A 11 -7.27 5.18 1.85
N MET A 12 -6.22 4.39 1.73
CA MET A 12 -6.21 2.98 2.08
C MET A 12 -5.01 2.69 2.96
N VAL A 13 -5.20 1.91 4.01
CA VAL A 13 -4.16 1.45 4.92
C VAL A 13 -4.19 -0.08 4.92
N PHE A 14 -3.10 -0.69 4.48
CA PHE A 14 -2.88 -2.12 4.53
C PHE A 14 -2.04 -2.48 5.74
N CYS A 15 -2.53 -3.45 6.52
CA CYS A 15 -1.82 -4.01 7.65
C CYS A 15 -1.53 -5.48 7.38
N ARG A 16 -0.52 -6.04 8.03
CA ARG A 16 -0.21 -7.46 7.89
C ARG A 16 -1.13 -8.35 8.73
N SER A 17 -1.57 -7.88 9.89
CA SER A 17 -2.35 -8.68 10.84
C SER A 17 -3.71 -8.06 11.19
N HIS A 18 -4.65 -8.89 11.67
CA HIS A 18 -5.93 -8.39 12.18
C HIS A 18 -5.76 -7.51 13.42
N GLU A 19 -4.76 -7.81 14.25
CA GLU A 19 -4.41 -7.02 15.44
C GLU A 19 -3.98 -5.61 15.04
N ASP A 20 -3.12 -5.48 14.03
CA ASP A 20 -2.73 -4.17 13.49
C ASP A 20 -3.92 -3.41 12.91
N VAL A 21 -4.85 -4.10 12.24
CA VAL A 21 -6.08 -3.48 11.74
C VAL A 21 -6.92 -2.97 12.90
N GLU A 22 -7.14 -3.78 13.94
CA GLU A 22 -7.93 -3.37 15.11
C GLU A 22 -7.30 -2.16 15.82
N ALA A 23 -5.97 -2.19 16.03
CA ALA A 23 -5.24 -1.10 16.64
C ALA A 23 -5.35 0.21 15.83
N LEU A 24 -5.09 0.14 14.52
CA LEU A 24 -5.17 1.32 13.64
C LEU A 24 -6.60 1.82 13.44
N SER A 25 -7.57 0.92 13.28
CA SER A 25 -9.00 1.26 13.19
C SER A 25 -9.48 1.97 14.43
N THR A 26 -9.07 1.52 15.61
CA THR A 26 -9.39 2.17 16.88
C THR A 26 -8.73 3.55 16.97
N ALA A 27 -7.44 3.65 16.67
CA ALA A 27 -6.70 4.91 16.71
C ALA A 27 -7.23 5.97 15.73
N LEU A 28 -7.70 5.54 14.55
CA LEU A 28 -8.26 6.41 13.51
C LEU A 28 -9.77 6.60 13.62
N ASN A 29 -10.44 5.91 14.56
CA ASN A 29 -11.90 5.89 14.70
C ASN A 29 -12.62 5.54 13.39
N VAL A 30 -12.13 4.51 12.68
CA VAL A 30 -12.74 3.99 11.44
C VAL A 30 -12.94 2.47 11.51
N PRO A 31 -14.00 1.91 10.92
CA PRO A 31 -14.24 0.48 10.96
C PRO A 31 -13.14 -0.30 10.19
N GLY A 32 -12.68 -1.41 10.77
CA GLY A 32 -11.75 -2.33 10.12
C GLY A 32 -12.42 -3.16 9.04
N TYR A 33 -11.73 -3.36 7.92
CA TYR A 33 -12.18 -4.18 6.80
C TYR A 33 -11.33 -5.46 6.70
N THR A 34 -11.84 -6.57 7.23
CA THR A 34 -11.09 -7.85 7.26
C THR A 34 -12.03 -9.04 7.08
N SER A 35 -11.49 -10.25 6.97
CA SER A 35 -12.30 -11.47 6.98
C SER A 35 -13.08 -11.69 8.28
N GLN A 36 -12.65 -11.11 9.41
CA GLN A 36 -13.35 -11.21 10.71
C GLN A 36 -14.55 -10.25 10.81
N THR A 37 -14.61 -9.23 9.94
CA THR A 37 -15.69 -8.24 9.89
C THR A 37 -16.61 -8.44 8.67
N ALA A 38 -16.71 -9.69 8.18
CA ALA A 38 -17.45 -10.04 6.97
C ALA A 38 -18.89 -9.50 6.94
N ASP A 39 -19.61 -9.57 8.07
CA ASP A 39 -21.01 -9.13 8.19
C ASP A 39 -21.17 -7.61 8.01
N THR A 40 -20.13 -6.82 8.31
CA THR A 40 -20.16 -5.35 8.24
C THR A 40 -19.38 -4.78 7.06
N ASN A 41 -18.54 -5.58 6.40
CA ASN A 41 -17.68 -5.16 5.28
C ASN A 41 -18.44 -4.48 4.15
N ALA A 42 -19.64 -4.96 3.80
CA ALA A 42 -20.46 -4.33 2.76
C ALA A 42 -20.89 -2.91 3.15
N ALA A 43 -21.24 -2.67 4.42
CA ALA A 43 -21.57 -1.35 4.93
C ALA A 43 -20.33 -0.46 5.01
N THR A 44 -19.22 -0.97 5.52
CA THR A 44 -17.93 -0.27 5.57
C THR A 44 -17.48 0.19 4.18
N MET A 45 -17.57 -0.69 3.17
CA MET A 45 -17.22 -0.33 1.80
C MET A 45 -18.16 0.74 1.21
N ARG A 46 -19.47 0.67 1.48
CA ARG A 46 -20.41 1.71 1.04
C ARG A 46 -20.06 3.08 1.64
N LYS A 47 -19.83 3.15 2.96
CA LYS A 47 -19.42 4.37 3.67
C LYS A 47 -18.10 4.92 3.16
N TRP A 48 -17.16 4.03 2.83
CA TRP A 48 -15.90 4.45 2.25
C TRP A 48 -16.07 5.01 0.84
N ARG A 49 -16.85 4.35 -0.03
CA ARG A 49 -17.11 4.86 -1.38
C ARG A 49 -17.84 6.19 -1.38
N SER A 50 -18.82 6.38 -0.50
CA SER A 50 -19.56 7.65 -0.38
C SER A 50 -18.73 8.80 0.18
N GLY A 51 -17.59 8.50 0.82
CA GLY A 51 -16.74 9.50 1.46
C GLY A 51 -17.14 9.83 2.89
N GLU A 52 -18.15 9.15 3.44
CA GLU A 52 -18.47 9.21 4.87
C GLU A 52 -17.26 8.79 5.72
N ASN A 53 -16.54 7.76 5.27
CA ASN A 53 -15.23 7.38 5.81
C ASN A 53 -14.17 7.48 4.71
N ILE A 54 -13.28 8.47 4.74
CA ILE A 54 -12.27 8.64 3.68
C ILE A 54 -11.13 7.61 3.73
N VAL A 55 -10.97 6.91 4.86
CA VAL A 55 -9.91 5.92 5.12
C VAL A 55 -10.51 4.51 5.24
N MET A 56 -9.86 3.54 4.61
CA MET A 56 -10.14 2.11 4.80
C MET A 56 -8.90 1.42 5.36
N VAL A 57 -9.01 0.76 6.51
CA VAL A 57 -7.94 -0.03 7.13
C VAL A 57 -8.23 -1.52 6.94
N SER A 58 -7.28 -2.29 6.40
CA SER A 58 -7.53 -3.66 5.99
C SER A 58 -6.29 -4.55 6.00
N THR A 59 -6.45 -5.86 6.18
CA THR A 59 -5.36 -6.83 5.96
C THR A 59 -5.17 -7.18 4.49
N THR A 60 -6.26 -7.13 3.72
CA THR A 60 -6.27 -7.44 2.30
C THR A 60 -7.56 -6.93 1.70
N ILE A 61 -7.48 -6.48 0.45
CA ILE A 61 -8.67 -6.09 -0.33
C ILE A 61 -8.75 -7.05 -1.50
N LEU A 62 -8.80 -8.34 -1.17
CA LEU A 62 -9.15 -9.40 -2.11
C LEU A 62 -10.66 -9.39 -2.31
N GLY A 63 -11.07 -9.11 -3.53
CA GLY A 63 -12.46 -9.16 -3.98
C GLY A 63 -12.62 -8.49 -5.34
N CYS A 64 -13.15 -9.24 -6.31
CA CYS A 64 -13.67 -8.69 -7.56
C CYS A 64 -14.63 -7.54 -7.21
N GLY A 65 -14.31 -6.32 -7.62
CA GLY A 65 -15.18 -5.15 -7.42
C GLY A 65 -14.58 -3.98 -6.65
N PHE A 66 -13.40 -4.11 -6.03
CA PHE A 66 -12.67 -2.93 -5.54
C PHE A 66 -11.93 -2.24 -6.69
N ASP A 67 -12.71 -1.49 -7.47
CA ASP A 67 -12.21 -0.50 -8.41
C ASP A 67 -12.72 0.87 -7.97
N TYR A 68 -11.81 1.73 -7.54
CA TYR A 68 -12.09 3.12 -7.18
C TYR A 68 -10.89 3.94 -7.65
N ALA A 69 -11.12 4.83 -8.62
CA ALA A 69 -10.01 5.45 -9.36
C ALA A 69 -9.26 6.51 -8.53
N ASN A 70 -9.94 7.12 -7.57
CA ASN A 70 -9.49 8.34 -6.89
C ASN A 70 -8.80 8.05 -5.55
N VAL A 71 -8.05 6.94 -5.45
CA VAL A 71 -7.21 6.68 -4.27
C VAL A 71 -5.96 7.55 -4.35
N ARG A 72 -5.77 8.42 -3.36
CA ARG A 72 -4.64 9.35 -3.26
C ARG A 72 -3.49 8.80 -2.45
N HIS A 73 -3.79 7.99 -1.45
CA HIS A 73 -2.78 7.34 -0.63
C HIS A 73 -3.07 5.87 -0.46
N VAL A 74 -2.05 5.06 -0.68
CA VAL A 74 -1.98 3.71 -0.18
C VAL A 74 -0.86 3.68 0.85
N LEU A 75 -1.21 3.38 2.10
CA LEU A 75 -0.27 3.24 3.20
C LEU A 75 -0.14 1.77 3.56
N HIS A 76 1.07 1.35 3.88
CA HIS A 76 1.36 0.05 4.45
C HIS A 76 1.88 0.23 5.86
N TRP A 77 1.19 -0.36 6.84
CA TRP A 77 1.69 -0.50 8.20
C TRP A 77 2.51 -1.77 8.29
N ASN A 78 3.83 -1.59 8.23
CA ASN A 78 4.83 -2.58 7.88
C ASN A 78 4.62 -3.17 6.47
N THR A 79 5.56 -3.98 6.01
CA THR A 79 5.47 -4.57 4.67
C THR A 79 4.34 -5.60 4.59
N ALA A 80 3.82 -5.81 3.38
CA ALA A 80 2.98 -6.95 3.06
C ALA A 80 3.74 -8.29 3.23
N TYR A 81 3.10 -9.40 2.81
CA TYR A 81 3.69 -10.74 2.94
C TYR A 81 4.72 -11.07 1.86
N THR A 82 4.54 -10.54 0.65
CA THR A 82 5.39 -10.76 -0.53
C THR A 82 5.49 -9.48 -1.37
N MET A 83 6.54 -9.37 -2.20
CA MET A 83 6.69 -8.25 -3.14
C MET A 83 5.46 -8.10 -4.07
N ILE A 84 4.86 -9.22 -4.47
CA ILE A 84 3.65 -9.21 -5.31
C ILE A 84 2.48 -8.58 -4.55
N ASP A 85 2.24 -9.00 -3.31
CA ASP A 85 1.15 -8.44 -2.49
C ASP A 85 1.34 -6.94 -2.27
N GLN A 86 2.57 -6.54 -1.91
CA GLN A 86 2.95 -5.15 -1.72
C GLN A 86 2.62 -4.33 -2.96
N HIS A 87 3.16 -4.75 -4.12
CA HIS A 87 3.00 -4.00 -5.37
C HIS A 87 1.54 -3.96 -5.86
N GLN A 88 0.78 -5.06 -5.74
CA GLN A 88 -0.64 -5.09 -6.11
C GLN A 88 -1.49 -4.16 -5.25
N GLN A 89 -1.14 -4.02 -3.97
CA GLN A 89 -1.81 -3.12 -3.05
C GLN A 89 -1.49 -1.65 -3.35
N GLU A 90 -0.22 -1.32 -3.55
CA GLU A 90 0.25 0.03 -3.92
C GLU A 90 -0.35 0.51 -5.25
N SER A 91 -0.49 -0.40 -6.22
CA SER A 91 -1.07 -0.15 -7.56
C SER A 91 -2.57 0.21 -7.55
N ARG A 92 -3.19 0.35 -6.37
CA ARG A 92 -4.54 0.90 -6.21
C ARG A 92 -4.54 2.43 -6.20
N ALA A 93 -3.40 3.06 -5.90
CA ALA A 93 -3.24 4.50 -5.92
C ALA A 93 -3.28 5.06 -7.34
N GLY A 94 -3.87 6.25 -7.53
CA GLY A 94 -3.66 7.07 -8.74
C GLY A 94 -4.22 6.50 -10.05
N ARG A 95 -5.24 5.64 -10.01
CA ARG A 95 -5.85 5.02 -11.21
C ARG A 95 -6.56 6.03 -12.13
N ASP A 96 -6.89 7.20 -11.64
CA ASP A 96 -7.38 8.34 -12.43
C ASP A 96 -6.25 9.16 -13.11
N GLY A 97 -4.99 8.75 -12.96
CA GLY A 97 -3.82 9.43 -13.51
C GLY A 97 -3.40 10.70 -12.75
N ARG A 98 -4.08 11.05 -11.66
CA ARG A 98 -3.67 12.15 -10.77
C ARG A 98 -2.59 11.68 -9.80
N ARG A 99 -1.80 12.63 -9.29
CA ARG A 99 -0.75 12.36 -8.30
C ARG A 99 -1.33 11.59 -7.11
N ALA A 100 -0.65 10.50 -6.77
CA ALA A 100 -0.96 9.66 -5.63
C ALA A 100 0.35 9.12 -5.04
N GLU A 101 0.33 8.74 -3.77
CA GLU A 101 1.51 8.28 -3.04
C GLU A 101 1.27 6.88 -2.47
N ALA A 102 2.29 6.03 -2.59
CA ALA A 102 2.39 4.76 -1.91
C ALA A 102 3.46 4.89 -0.83
N ILE A 103 3.10 4.64 0.43
CA ILE A 103 3.96 4.91 1.59
C ILE A 103 4.00 3.66 2.46
N THR A 104 5.19 3.10 2.68
CA THR A 104 5.37 2.02 3.64
C THR A 104 6.02 2.56 4.91
N TYR A 105 5.32 2.43 6.03
CA TYR A 105 5.86 2.70 7.35
C TYR A 105 6.42 1.41 7.93
N ILE A 106 7.69 1.38 8.29
CA ILE A 106 8.33 0.24 8.93
C ILE A 106 8.55 0.61 10.40
N SER A 107 7.81 -0.04 11.29
CA SER A 107 7.97 0.22 12.73
C SER A 107 9.31 -0.32 13.24
N ALA A 108 9.93 0.42 14.16
CA ALA A 108 11.13 -0.04 14.86
C ALA A 108 10.83 -1.37 15.57
N GLY A 109 11.59 -2.41 15.25
CA GLY A 109 11.38 -3.77 15.78
C GLY A 109 10.41 -4.63 14.98
N PHE A 110 9.95 -4.19 13.80
CA PHE A 110 9.22 -5.06 12.89
C PHE A 110 10.12 -6.21 12.41
N GLU A 111 9.75 -7.43 12.77
CA GLU A 111 10.34 -8.64 12.21
C GLU A 111 9.31 -9.37 11.33
N PRO A 112 9.63 -9.61 10.04
CA PRO A 112 8.77 -10.41 9.19
C PRO A 112 8.53 -11.80 9.79
N SER A 113 7.26 -12.23 9.83
CA SER A 113 6.92 -13.57 10.32
C SER A 113 7.71 -14.66 9.58
N LYS A 114 8.47 -15.47 10.33
CA LYS A 114 9.24 -16.62 9.83
C LYS A 114 8.39 -17.79 9.33
N ARG A 115 7.04 -17.69 9.32
CA ARG A 115 6.19 -18.67 8.65
C ARG A 115 6.44 -18.58 7.14
N ALA A 116 7.46 -19.31 6.69
CA ALA A 116 7.72 -19.59 5.28
C ALA A 116 6.69 -20.63 4.84
N SER A 117 5.77 -20.21 3.97
CA SER A 117 5.00 -21.15 3.17
C SER A 117 5.62 -21.19 1.78
N GLU A 118 5.34 -22.24 0.99
CA GLU A 118 5.71 -22.30 -0.44
C GLU A 118 5.18 -21.10 -1.25
N ARG A 119 4.25 -20.31 -0.70
CA ARG A 119 3.69 -19.08 -1.28
C ARG A 119 4.49 -17.80 -0.97
N SER A 120 5.64 -17.89 -0.30
CA SER A 120 6.47 -16.72 0.06
C SER A 120 7.38 -16.21 -1.09
N PHE A 121 7.01 -16.46 -2.35
CA PHE A 121 7.78 -15.99 -3.51
C PHE A 121 7.81 -14.45 -3.54
N GLY A 122 8.98 -13.85 -3.70
CA GLY A 122 9.15 -12.40 -3.62
C GLY A 122 9.34 -11.84 -2.21
N ARG A 123 9.45 -12.69 -1.18
CA ARG A 123 9.73 -12.22 0.18
C ARG A 123 11.16 -11.68 0.34
N PRO A 124 12.23 -12.39 -0.10
CA PRO A 124 13.58 -11.85 0.00
C PRO A 124 13.73 -10.48 -0.66
N GLU A 125 13.12 -10.30 -1.83
CA GLU A 125 13.12 -9.04 -2.58
C GLU A 125 12.35 -7.94 -1.83
N LEU A 126 11.23 -8.27 -1.18
CA LEU A 126 10.51 -7.31 -0.34
C LEU A 126 11.31 -6.90 0.90
N GLU A 127 11.99 -7.85 1.55
CA GLU A 127 12.83 -7.59 2.71
C GLU A 127 14.04 -6.73 2.33
N GLU A 128 14.69 -7.03 1.20
CA GLU A 128 15.76 -6.21 0.65
C GLU A 128 15.26 -4.80 0.29
N TRP A 129 14.11 -4.69 -0.37
CA TRP A 129 13.49 -3.41 -0.71
C TRP A 129 13.18 -2.56 0.52
N ALA A 130 12.62 -3.18 1.55
CA ALA A 130 12.27 -2.52 2.80
C ALA A 130 13.51 -2.05 3.60
N ALA A 131 14.61 -2.79 3.50
CA ALA A 131 15.88 -2.44 4.14
C ALA A 131 16.70 -1.42 3.33
N SER A 132 16.41 -1.25 2.04
CA SER A 132 17.22 -0.42 1.15
C SER A 132 16.86 1.07 1.27
N THR A 133 17.81 1.86 1.75
CA THR A 133 17.67 3.32 1.88
C THR A 133 18.52 4.11 0.89
N GLU A 134 19.37 3.43 0.12
CA GLU A 134 20.41 4.04 -0.73
C GLU A 134 20.19 3.79 -2.23
N GLN A 135 18.95 3.47 -2.64
CA GLN A 135 18.62 3.29 -4.05
C GLN A 135 17.19 3.70 -4.40
N CYS A 136 16.90 3.78 -5.70
CA CYS A 136 15.55 4.05 -6.18
C CYS A 136 14.57 2.96 -5.74
N LEU A 137 13.44 3.36 -5.13
CA LEU A 137 12.40 2.44 -4.66
C LEU A 137 11.76 1.60 -5.78
N ARG A 138 11.94 1.97 -7.05
CA ARG A 138 11.39 1.23 -8.21
C ARG A 138 12.32 0.12 -8.71
N THR A 139 13.60 0.13 -8.35
CA THR A 139 14.61 -0.81 -8.88
C THR A 139 14.26 -2.26 -8.55
N ILE A 140 14.08 -2.60 -7.27
CA ILE A 140 13.82 -3.99 -6.87
C ILE A 140 12.45 -4.47 -7.39
N PRO A 141 11.33 -3.72 -7.21
CA PRO A 141 10.03 -4.18 -7.71
C PRO A 141 10.03 -4.44 -9.22
N SER A 142 10.59 -3.55 -10.04
CA SER A 142 10.65 -3.74 -11.50
C SER A 142 11.59 -4.88 -11.90
N SER A 143 12.74 -5.02 -11.25
CA SER A 143 13.63 -6.16 -11.49
C SER A 143 12.95 -7.49 -11.19
N TYR A 144 12.18 -7.56 -10.11
CA TYR A 144 11.52 -8.79 -9.69
C TYR A 144 10.27 -9.10 -10.53
N LEU A 145 9.43 -8.10 -10.82
CA LEU A 145 8.17 -8.29 -11.53
C LEU A 145 8.34 -8.35 -13.05
N ASP A 146 9.21 -7.52 -13.60
CA ASP A 146 9.37 -7.32 -15.05
C ASP A 146 10.68 -7.92 -15.59
N GLY A 147 11.58 -8.37 -14.70
CA GLY A 147 12.90 -8.89 -15.06
C GLY A 147 13.92 -7.82 -15.44
N VAL A 148 13.55 -6.53 -15.38
CA VAL A 148 14.39 -5.40 -15.80
C VAL A 148 14.30 -4.29 -14.76
N PRO A 149 15.43 -3.84 -14.16
CA PRO A 149 15.42 -2.76 -13.20
C PRO A 149 15.14 -1.42 -13.88
N VAL A 150 14.20 -0.66 -13.33
CA VAL A 150 13.80 0.67 -13.78
C VAL A 150 13.87 1.65 -12.61
N THR A 151 14.48 2.80 -12.85
CA THR A 151 14.54 3.92 -11.89
C THR A 151 13.52 5.00 -12.26
N CYS A 152 13.27 5.94 -11.34
CA CYS A 152 12.31 7.02 -11.62
C CYS A 152 12.71 7.88 -12.84
N SER A 153 14.01 8.05 -13.11
CA SER A 153 14.51 8.87 -14.22
C SER A 153 14.31 8.23 -15.59
N LEU A 154 14.08 6.92 -15.64
CA LEU A 154 13.79 6.18 -16.89
C LEU A 154 12.30 6.21 -17.25
N LEU A 155 11.42 6.63 -16.33
CA LEU A 155 9.98 6.66 -16.53
C LEU A 155 9.48 8.04 -16.97
N GLN A 156 8.67 8.08 -18.03
CA GLN A 156 8.01 9.30 -18.46
C GLN A 156 6.90 9.70 -17.49
N LYS A 157 6.78 11.01 -17.19
CA LYS A 157 5.75 11.59 -16.31
C LYS A 157 5.71 10.94 -14.90
N CYS A 158 6.85 10.48 -14.43
CA CYS A 158 6.97 9.83 -13.13
C CYS A 158 7.32 10.85 -12.04
N GLU A 159 6.56 10.85 -10.95
CA GLU A 159 6.98 11.48 -9.71
C GLU A 159 8.12 10.65 -9.08
N TYR A 160 9.18 11.33 -8.66
CA TYR A 160 10.36 10.69 -8.08
C TYR A 160 10.04 10.11 -6.71
N CYS A 161 10.60 8.93 -6.41
CA CYS A 161 10.55 8.37 -5.06
C CYS A 161 11.42 9.20 -4.11
N TRP A 162 11.22 9.04 -2.80
CA TRP A 162 11.95 9.79 -1.78
C TRP A 162 13.48 9.75 -1.98
N TYR A 163 14.06 8.57 -2.23
CA TYR A 163 15.51 8.47 -2.48
C TYR A 163 15.94 9.29 -3.69
N CYS A 164 15.32 9.10 -4.86
CA CYS A 164 15.67 9.88 -6.05
C CYS A 164 15.48 11.38 -5.83
N GLN A 165 14.45 11.79 -5.07
CA GLN A 165 14.25 13.19 -4.69
C GLN A 165 15.38 13.75 -3.83
N SER A 166 15.97 12.96 -2.93
CA SER A 166 17.06 13.41 -2.05
C SER A 166 18.41 13.50 -2.74
N GLN A 167 18.55 12.97 -3.97
CA GLN A 167 19.78 13.03 -4.75
C GLN A 167 19.87 14.24 -5.70
N MET A 168 18.85 15.11 -5.74
CA MET A 168 18.82 16.34 -6.54
C MET A 168 19.03 17.57 -5.67
#